data_AF-A0A2V8K177-F1
#
_entry.id   AF-A0A2V8K177-F1
#
_cell.length_a   1.000
_cell.length_b   1.000
_cell.length_c   1.000
_cell.angle_alpha   90.00
_cell.angle_beta   90.00
_cell.angle_gamma   90.00
#
_symmetry.space_group_name_H-M   'P 1'
#
loop_
_entity.id
_entity.type
_entity.pdbx_description
1 polymer ?
#
loop_
_entity_poly.entity_id
_entity_poly.type
_entity_poly.pdbx_seq_one_letter_code
_entity_poly.pdbx_strand_id
1 'polypeptide(L)'
;YAICDFTGSVPFYPAPKEKFGMGSLGAQFGAKPVDVPARTLDKVLEEVAVEHVAVLKVDVEGFEVSVFRGAEELLRGKQPPLVVFEFCDWAEARVPGGRIGDAQRLLLEYGYSIWRLADFLKGRAPIREPLTTGFAMLVACRA
;
A
#
# COMPACT_ATOMS: atom_id res chain seq x y z
N TYR A 1 2.57 -9.63 11.90
CA TYR A 1 1.62 -8.53 12.09
C TYR A 1 1.10 -8.10 10.73
N ALA A 2 -0.16 -7.65 10.63
CA ALA A 2 -0.61 -6.88 9.47
C ALA A 2 -0.14 -5.43 9.61
N ILE A 3 0.30 -4.81 8.51
CA ILE A 3 0.66 -3.39 8.49
C ILE A 3 -0.55 -2.60 8.00
N CYS A 4 -1.02 -1.64 8.80
CA CYS A 4 -2.20 -0.82 8.53
C CYS A 4 -2.11 0.53 9.29
N ASP A 5 -3.21 1.28 9.33
CA ASP A 5 -3.30 2.62 9.91
C ASP A 5 -3.53 2.66 11.43
N PHE A 6 -3.45 1.51 12.12
CA PHE A 6 -3.59 1.46 13.58
C PHE A 6 -2.82 0.30 14.23
N THR A 7 -2.80 0.29 15.56
CA THR A 7 -2.25 -0.82 16.37
C THR A 7 -3.38 -1.54 17.09
N GLY A 8 -3.45 -2.86 16.99
CA GLY A 8 -4.51 -3.64 17.63
C GLY A 8 -4.62 -5.04 17.05
N SER A 9 -5.84 -5.48 16.78
CA SER A 9 -6.15 -6.73 16.08
C SER A 9 -7.05 -6.42 14.88
N VAL A 10 -6.86 -7.16 13.78
CA VAL A 10 -7.64 -7.01 12.55
C VAL A 10 -7.96 -8.40 11.97
N PRO A 11 -9.15 -8.59 11.37
CA PRO A 11 -9.44 -9.83 10.65
C PRO A 11 -8.56 -9.95 9.40
N PHE A 12 -7.97 -11.12 9.21
CA PHE A 12 -7.23 -11.49 8.00
C PHE A 12 -7.88 -12.71 7.34
N TYR A 13 -8.11 -12.62 6.04
CA TYR A 13 -8.75 -13.66 5.24
C TYR A 13 -7.68 -14.42 4.44
N PRO A 14 -7.33 -15.65 4.86
CA PRO A 14 -6.29 -16.43 4.20
C PRO A 14 -6.70 -16.81 2.78
N ALA A 15 -5.72 -16.83 1.87
CA ALA A 15 -5.93 -17.33 0.53
C ALA A 15 -5.83 -18.87 0.51
N PRO A 16 -6.59 -19.54 -0.38
CA PRO A 16 -6.41 -20.97 -0.64
C PRO A 16 -5.02 -21.23 -1.23
N LYS A 17 -4.54 -22.48 -1.16
CA LYS A 17 -3.16 -22.83 -1.51
C LYS A 17 -2.81 -22.49 -2.97
N GLU A 18 -3.79 -22.57 -3.86
CA GLU A 18 -3.67 -22.27 -5.29
C GLU A 18 -3.56 -20.76 -5.57
N LYS A 19 -3.87 -19.92 -4.57
CA LYS A 19 -3.79 -18.45 -4.62
C LYS A 19 -2.85 -17.91 -3.54
N PHE A 20 -1.82 -18.68 -3.21
CA PHE A 20 -0.83 -18.28 -2.21
C PHE A 20 -0.29 -16.87 -2.51
N GLY A 21 -0.20 -16.04 -1.46
CA GLY A 21 0.17 -14.63 -1.57
C GLY A 21 -1.02 -13.67 -1.56
N MET A 22 -2.20 -14.10 -2.03
CA MET A 22 -3.37 -13.21 -2.16
C MET A 22 -4.17 -13.04 -0.85
N GLY A 23 -3.56 -13.19 0.32
CA GLY A 23 -4.24 -13.00 1.61
C GLY A 23 -4.55 -11.52 1.85
N SER A 24 -5.67 -11.18 2.49
CA SER A 24 -6.13 -9.79 2.56
C SER A 24 -6.89 -9.48 3.85
N LEU A 25 -6.95 -8.20 4.21
CA LEU A 25 -7.81 -7.69 5.28
C LEU A 25 -9.28 -7.56 4.83
N GLY A 26 -9.53 -7.66 3.52
CA GLY A 26 -10.87 -7.69 2.93
C GLY A 26 -11.39 -9.12 2.80
N ALA A 27 -12.70 -9.30 3.01
CA ALA A 27 -13.35 -10.60 2.85
C ALA A 27 -13.14 -11.15 1.43
N GLN A 28 -12.70 -12.39 1.33
CA GLN A 28 -12.42 -13.03 0.04
C GLN A 28 -12.45 -14.56 0.13
N PHE A 29 -12.61 -15.19 -1.04
CA PHE A 29 -12.59 -16.66 -1.22
C PHE A 29 -13.57 -17.43 -0.31
N GLY A 30 -14.57 -16.76 0.27
CA GLY A 30 -15.45 -17.35 1.28
C GLY A 30 -14.71 -17.82 2.55
N ALA A 31 -13.48 -17.35 2.77
CA ALA A 31 -12.68 -17.77 3.90
C ALA A 31 -13.23 -17.21 5.22
N LYS A 32 -13.11 -17.99 6.30
CA LYS A 32 -13.32 -17.46 7.66
C LYS A 32 -12.09 -16.64 8.05
N PRO A 33 -12.26 -15.42 8.62
CA PRO A 33 -11.12 -14.62 9.03
C PRO A 33 -10.43 -15.26 10.24
N VAL A 34 -9.13 -15.00 10.35
CA VAL A 34 -8.34 -15.19 11.56
C VAL A 34 -7.90 -13.83 12.08
N ASP A 35 -7.98 -13.61 13.38
CA ASP A 35 -7.48 -12.38 13.98
C ASP A 35 -5.95 -12.39 13.97
N VAL A 36 -5.37 -11.32 13.41
CA VAL A 36 -3.92 -11.10 13.42
C VAL A 36 -3.60 -9.76 14.07
N PRO A 37 -2.48 -9.67 14.81
CA PRO A 37 -2.11 -8.40 15.40
C PRO A 37 -1.68 -7.39 14.32
N ALA A 38 -2.15 -6.16 14.48
CA ALA A 38 -1.97 -5.04 13.57
C ALA A 38 -0.97 -4.02 14.13
N ARG A 39 -0.20 -3.38 13.23
CA ARG A 39 0.77 -2.34 13.53
C ARG A 39 0.79 -1.28 12.43
N THR A 40 1.14 -0.05 12.79
CA THR A 40 1.54 0.97 11.81
C THR A 40 2.97 0.71 11.35
N LEU A 41 3.32 1.09 10.13
CA LEU A 41 4.69 0.95 9.63
C LEU A 41 5.65 1.82 10.45
N ASP A 42 5.26 3.05 10.79
CA ASP A 42 6.10 3.97 11.57
C ASP A 42 6.53 3.33 12.91
N LYS A 43 5.60 2.68 13.62
CA LYS A 43 5.93 1.95 14.86
C LYS A 43 6.85 0.76 14.64
N VAL A 44 6.66 0.02 13.54
CA VAL A 44 7.55 -1.10 13.23
C VAL A 44 8.96 -0.59 12.97
N LEU A 45 9.12 0.50 12.23
CA LEU A 45 10.42 1.11 11.95
C LEU A 45 11.09 1.64 13.22
N GLU A 46 10.32 2.25 14.13
CA GLU A 46 10.80 2.67 15.45
C GLU A 46 11.29 1.46 16.27
N GLU A 47 10.47 0.40 16.38
CA GLU A 47 10.78 -0.81 17.15
C GLU A 47 12.04 -1.52 16.64
N VAL A 48 12.27 -1.54 15.32
CA VAL A 48 13.45 -2.18 14.72
C VAL A 48 14.63 -1.22 14.50
N ALA A 49 14.53 0.02 14.98
CA ALA A 49 15.55 1.07 14.86
C ALA A 49 16.03 1.32 13.42
N VAL A 50 15.10 1.37 12.47
CA VAL A 50 15.39 1.74 11.07
C VAL A 50 15.29 3.25 10.92
N GLU A 51 16.43 3.90 10.79
CA GLU A 51 16.51 5.37 10.65
C GLU A 51 16.25 5.87 9.23
N HIS A 52 16.48 5.02 8.22
CA HIS A 52 16.35 5.40 6.82
C HIS A 52 15.81 4.25 5.97
N VAL A 53 14.77 4.55 5.18
CA VAL A 53 14.22 3.65 4.16
C VAL A 53 14.50 4.28 2.80
N ALA A 54 15.35 3.65 2.00
CA ALA A 54 15.62 4.11 0.63
C ALA A 54 14.48 3.75 -0.33
N VAL A 55 13.89 2.56 -0.14
CA VAL A 55 12.82 2.03 -0.99
C VAL A 55 11.78 1.33 -0.12
N LEU A 56 10.50 1.63 -0.35
CA LEU A 56 9.34 0.97 0.26
C LEU A 56 8.55 0.24 -0.82
N LYS A 57 8.48 -1.10 -0.76
CA LYS A 57 7.54 -1.88 -1.59
C LYS A 57 6.28 -2.21 -0.78
N VAL A 58 5.12 -1.90 -1.34
CA VAL A 58 3.81 -2.27 -0.78
C VAL A 58 3.02 -3.13 -1.78
N ASP A 59 2.54 -4.26 -1.30
CA ASP A 59 1.79 -5.26 -2.08
C ASP A 59 0.85 -5.97 -1.11
N VAL A 60 -0.35 -5.41 -0.92
CA VAL A 60 -1.26 -5.82 0.17
C VAL A 60 -2.70 -5.99 -0.32
N GLU A 61 -2.85 -6.37 -1.60
CA GLU A 61 -4.12 -6.81 -2.18
C GLU A 61 -5.24 -5.76 -2.01
N GLY A 62 -4.93 -4.48 -2.27
CA GLY A 62 -5.87 -3.36 -2.28
C GLY A 62 -5.82 -2.47 -1.02
N PHE A 63 -5.11 -2.88 0.03
CA PHE A 63 -5.02 -2.14 1.29
C PHE A 63 -3.83 -1.16 1.36
N GLU A 64 -3.24 -0.81 0.21
CA GLU A 64 -2.06 0.07 0.11
C GLU A 64 -2.29 1.40 0.83
N VAL A 65 -3.49 1.98 0.71
CA VAL A 65 -3.87 3.23 1.38
C VAL A 65 -3.76 3.13 2.91
N SER A 66 -4.09 1.98 3.51
CA SER A 66 -4.01 1.79 4.96
C SER A 66 -2.56 1.68 5.42
N VAL A 67 -1.71 0.99 4.65
CA VAL A 67 -0.26 0.96 4.89
C VAL A 67 0.33 2.37 4.83
N PHE A 68 -0.03 3.16 3.81
CA PHE A 68 0.49 4.51 3.65
C PHE A 68 0.04 5.47 4.76
N ARG A 69 -1.19 5.35 5.25
CA ARG A 69 -1.66 6.07 6.45
C ARG A 69 -0.88 5.67 7.70
N GLY A 70 -0.56 4.38 7.86
CA GLY A 70 0.30 3.90 8.94
C GLY A 70 1.79 4.19 8.75
N ALA A 71 2.16 4.85 7.66
CA ALA A 71 3.53 5.24 7.31
C ALA A 71 3.61 6.76 7.13
N GLU A 72 2.72 7.53 7.77
CA GLU A 72 2.61 8.96 7.54
C GLU A 72 3.90 9.70 7.91
N GLU A 73 4.54 9.34 9.03
CA GLU A 73 5.79 9.98 9.46
C GLU A 73 6.93 9.70 8.49
N LEU A 74 7.07 8.44 8.06
CA LEU A 74 8.03 8.05 7.04
C LEU A 74 7.80 8.80 5.72
N LEU A 75 6.58 8.76 5.19
CA LEU A 75 6.27 9.23 3.84
C LEU A 75 6.24 10.76 3.76
N ARG A 76 5.90 11.44 4.85
CA ARG A 76 5.92 12.92 4.94
C ARG A 76 7.26 13.47 5.44
N GLY A 77 8.14 12.60 5.95
CA GLY A 77 9.42 12.96 6.54
C GLY A 77 10.41 13.65 5.59
N LYS A 78 11.58 14.00 6.13
CA LYS A 78 12.62 14.75 5.39
C LYS A 78 13.32 13.93 4.31
N GLN A 79 13.32 12.61 4.44
CA GLN A 79 13.96 11.68 3.51
C GLN A 79 12.95 10.61 3.09
N PRO A 80 11.92 11.00 2.30
CA PRO A 80 10.89 10.07 1.86
C PRO A 80 11.48 8.95 0.97
N PRO A 81 11.04 7.69 1.10
CA PRO A 81 11.52 6.60 0.26
C PRO A 81 11.00 6.71 -1.18
N LEU A 82 11.69 6.06 -2.11
CA LEU A 82 11.06 5.63 -3.36
C LEU A 82 9.99 4.58 -3.03
N VAL A 83 8.73 4.81 -3.39
CA VAL A 83 7.66 3.83 -3.14
C VAL A 83 7.39 3.04 -4.41
N VAL A 84 7.35 1.72 -4.32
CA VAL A 84 6.87 0.84 -5.38
C VAL A 84 5.62 0.17 -4.85
N PHE A 85 4.51 0.22 -5.56
CA PHE A 85 3.27 -0.37 -5.06
C PHE A 85 2.39 -0.94 -6.16
N GLU A 86 1.56 -1.89 -5.77
CA GLU A 86 0.57 -2.46 -6.67
C GLU A 86 -0.70 -1.60 -6.68
N PHE A 87 -1.27 -1.39 -7.86
CA PHE A 87 -2.64 -0.91 -8.02
C PHE A 87 -3.44 -2.01 -8.70
N CYS A 88 -4.58 -2.36 -8.08
CA CYS A 88 -5.52 -3.29 -8.67
C CYS A 88 -6.96 -2.90 -8.32
N ASP A 89 -7.75 -2.55 -9.33
CA ASP A 89 -9.10 -1.99 -9.16
C ASP A 89 -10.06 -2.90 -8.39
N TRP A 90 -10.10 -4.19 -8.72
CA TRP A 90 -10.94 -5.18 -8.04
C TRP A 90 -10.50 -5.41 -6.59
N ALA A 91 -9.21 -5.25 -6.31
CA ALA A 91 -8.66 -5.45 -4.97
C ALA A 91 -9.04 -4.27 -4.07
N GLU A 92 -8.81 -3.03 -4.54
CA GLU A 92 -9.17 -1.80 -3.82
C GLU A 92 -10.69 -1.65 -3.64
N ALA A 93 -11.51 -2.14 -4.58
CA ALA A 93 -12.97 -2.13 -4.48
C ALA A 93 -13.51 -2.92 -3.27
N ARG A 94 -12.70 -3.79 -2.67
CA ARG A 94 -13.08 -4.58 -1.47
C ARG A 94 -12.75 -3.88 -0.16
N VAL A 95 -12.02 -2.76 -0.19
CA VAL A 95 -11.67 -2.01 1.02
C VAL A 95 -12.94 -1.34 1.56
N PRO A 96 -13.38 -1.66 2.79
CA PRO A 96 -14.58 -1.07 3.36
C PRO A 96 -14.46 0.46 3.45
N GLY A 97 -15.39 1.18 2.82
CA GLY A 97 -15.40 2.64 2.78
C GLY A 97 -14.28 3.28 1.93
N GLY A 98 -13.49 2.48 1.23
CA GLY A 98 -12.45 2.95 0.31
C GLY A 98 -13.00 3.32 -1.07
N ARG A 99 -12.23 4.11 -1.80
CA ARG A 99 -12.46 4.40 -3.22
C ARG A 99 -11.25 3.95 -4.03
N ILE A 100 -11.51 3.36 -5.20
CA ILE A 100 -10.46 2.98 -6.15
C ILE A 100 -9.59 4.21 -6.45
N GLY A 101 -8.27 4.06 -6.33
CA GLY A 101 -7.25 5.08 -6.46
C GLY A 101 -6.88 5.81 -5.17
N ASP A 102 -7.46 5.47 -4.00
CA ASP A 102 -7.19 6.22 -2.76
C ASP A 102 -5.73 6.17 -2.32
N ALA A 103 -5.03 5.05 -2.55
CA ALA A 103 -3.60 4.93 -2.28
C ALA A 103 -2.78 5.94 -3.09
N GLN A 104 -3.12 6.10 -4.38
CA GLN A 104 -2.50 7.06 -5.28
C GLN A 104 -2.82 8.49 -4.85
N ARG A 105 -4.09 8.79 -4.53
CA ARG A 105 -4.51 10.12 -4.07
C ARG A 105 -3.76 10.56 -2.82
N LEU A 106 -3.58 9.66 -1.86
CA LEU A 106 -2.87 9.95 -0.62
C LEU A 106 -1.40 10.28 -0.88
N LEU A 107 -0.71 9.50 -1.72
CA LEU A 107 0.68 9.80 -2.09
C LEU A 107 0.80 11.13 -2.86
N LEU A 108 -0.14 11.43 -3.75
CA LEU A 108 -0.20 12.74 -4.42
C LEU A 108 -0.39 13.89 -3.42
N GLU A 109 -1.26 13.71 -2.41
CA GLU A 109 -1.45 14.67 -1.31
C GLU A 109 -0.17 14.88 -0.49
N TYR A 110 0.62 13.82 -0.29
CA TYR A 110 1.91 13.89 0.38
C TYR A 110 3.03 14.49 -0.50
N GLY A 111 2.71 14.92 -1.72
CA GLY A 111 3.62 15.59 -2.64
C GLY A 111 4.43 14.65 -3.53
N TYR A 112 4.08 13.37 -3.61
CA TYR A 112 4.73 12.44 -4.54
C TYR A 112 4.22 12.65 -5.95
N SER A 113 5.10 12.44 -6.93
CA SER A 113 4.72 12.15 -8.31
C SER A 113 4.62 10.63 -8.50
N ILE A 114 3.72 10.15 -9.35
CA ILE A 114 3.46 8.72 -9.54
C ILE A 114 3.63 8.34 -11.01
N TRP A 115 4.28 7.21 -11.27
CA TRP A 115 4.48 6.63 -12.60
C TRP A 115 3.94 5.21 -12.63
N ARG A 116 3.59 4.73 -13.83
CA ARG A 116 3.67 3.29 -14.09
C ARG A 116 5.13 2.87 -14.08
N LEU A 117 5.45 1.73 -13.49
CA LEU A 117 6.83 1.25 -13.36
C LEU A 117 7.57 1.22 -14.73
N ALA A 118 6.89 0.74 -15.78
CA ALA A 118 7.47 0.70 -17.12
C ALA A 118 7.78 2.09 -17.71
N ASP A 119 7.03 3.13 -17.31
CA ASP A 119 7.25 4.50 -17.76
C ASP A 119 8.35 5.19 -16.94
N PHE A 120 8.41 4.92 -15.63
CA PHE A 120 9.51 5.36 -14.76
C PHE A 120 10.88 4.88 -15.27
N LEU A 121 10.99 3.59 -15.59
CA LEU A 121 12.23 2.98 -16.09
C LEU A 121 12.66 3.53 -17.47
N LYS A 122 11.74 4.13 -18.22
CA LYS A 122 12.00 4.73 -19.54
C LYS A 122 12.17 6.26 -19.48
N GLY A 123 12.18 6.86 -18.28
CA GLY A 123 12.28 8.30 -18.10
C GLY A 123 11.10 9.08 -18.67
N ARG A 124 9.89 8.49 -18.67
CA ARG A 124 8.66 9.12 -19.18
C ARG A 124 7.97 9.94 -18.08
N ALA A 125 6.98 10.73 -18.49
CA ALA A 125 6.20 11.57 -17.59
C ALA A 125 5.37 10.73 -16.58
N PRO A 126 5.09 11.27 -15.38
CA PRO A 126 4.19 10.64 -14.40
C PRO A 126 2.75 10.59 -14.91
N ILE A 127 1.92 9.76 -14.27
CA ILE A 127 0.47 9.79 -14.47
C ILE A 127 -0.07 11.15 -14.00
N ARG A 128 -1.08 11.66 -14.72
CA ARG A 128 -1.70 12.95 -14.38
C ARG A 128 -2.83 12.83 -13.37
N GLU A 129 -3.46 11.67 -13.32
CA GLU A 129 -4.59 11.36 -12.46
C GLU A 129 -4.44 9.92 -11.95
N PRO A 130 -5.00 9.60 -10.77
CA PRO A 130 -5.06 8.23 -10.29
C PRO A 130 -5.68 7.28 -11.30
N LEU A 131 -5.06 6.11 -11.48
CA LEU A 131 -5.68 4.99 -12.18
C LEU A 131 -6.89 4.52 -11.38
N THR A 132 -8.00 4.26 -12.06
CA THR A 132 -9.25 3.78 -11.47
C THR A 132 -9.73 2.46 -12.05
N THR A 133 -9.02 1.91 -13.04
CA THR A 133 -9.35 0.64 -13.68
C THR A 133 -8.11 -0.16 -14.03
N GLY A 134 -8.26 -1.49 -14.00
CA GLY A 134 -7.23 -2.47 -14.32
C GLY A 134 -6.18 -2.65 -13.22
N PHE A 135 -4.99 -2.99 -13.68
CA PHE A 135 -3.86 -3.37 -12.84
C PHE A 135 -2.59 -2.63 -13.30
N ALA A 136 -1.78 -2.17 -12.35
CA ALA A 136 -0.47 -1.63 -12.65
C ALA A 136 0.49 -1.73 -11.46
N MET A 137 1.76 -2.01 -11.75
CA MET A 137 2.85 -1.68 -10.85
C MET A 137 3.16 -0.18 -10.97
N LEU A 138 3.10 0.52 -9.86
CA LEU A 138 3.33 1.96 -9.75
C LEU A 138 4.61 2.26 -8.98
N VAL A 139 5.20 3.40 -9.29
CA VAL A 139 6.34 3.98 -8.58
C VAL A 139 5.95 5.39 -8.16
N ALA A 140 6.15 5.75 -6.90
CA ALA A 140 6.01 7.11 -6.41
C ALA A 140 7.35 7.65 -5.91
N CYS A 141 7.65 8.89 -6.28
CA CYS A 141 8.86 9.59 -5.87
C CYS A 141 8.52 11.01 -5.43
N ARG A 142 9.16 11.47 -4.36
CA ARG A 142 9.08 12.85 -3.87
C ARG A 142 10.50 13.43 -3.83
N ALA A 143 10.66 14.60 -4.44
CA ALA A 143 11.90 15.36 -4.42
C ALA A 143 12.04 16.19 -3.13
#